data_AF-Q59FG7-F1
#
_entry.id   AF-Q59FG7-F1
#
_cell.length_a   1.000
_cell.length_b   1.000
_cell.length_c   1.000
_cell.angle_alpha   90.00
_cell.angle_beta   90.00
_cell.angle_gamma   90.00
#
_symmetry.space_group_name_H-M   'P 1'
#
loop_
_entity.id
_entity.type
_entity.pdbx_description
1 polymer ?
#
loop_
_entity_poly.entity_id
_entity_poly.type
_entity_poly.pdbx_seq_one_letter_code
_entity_poly.pdbx_strand_id
1 'polypeptide(L)'
;FLELCKMQTADHPEVVPFLYNRQQRAHSLFLASAEFCNILSRVLSRARSRPAKLYVYINELCTVLKAHSAKKKLNLAPAATTSNEPSGNNPPTHLSLDPTNAENTASQSPRTRGSRRQIQRLEQLLALYVAEIRRLQEKELDLSELDDPDSAYLQEARLKRKLIRLFGRLCELKDCSSLTGRVIEQRIPYRGTRYPEVNRRIERLINKPGPDTFPDYGDVLRAVEKAAARHSLGLPRQQLQLMAQDAFRDVGIRLQERRHLDLIYNFGCHLTDDYRPGRGLVGCLSVTLICQV
;
A
#
# COMPACT_ATOMS: atom_id res chain seq x y z
N PHE A 1 25.59 26.92 -6.23
CA PHE A 1 24.84 25.83 -6.89
C PHE A 1 23.69 26.37 -7.75
N LEU A 2 22.82 27.26 -7.25
CA LEU A 2 21.75 27.86 -8.05
C LEU A 2 22.24 28.56 -9.32
N GLU A 3 23.34 29.32 -9.26
CA GLU A 3 23.94 29.93 -10.45
C GLU A 3 24.39 28.90 -11.50
N LEU A 4 24.94 27.76 -11.05
CA LEU A 4 25.29 26.65 -11.94
C LEU A 4 24.04 26.07 -12.63
N CYS A 5 22.94 25.96 -11.89
CA CYS A 5 21.66 25.50 -12.44
C CYS A 5 21.12 26.50 -13.46
N LYS A 6 21.11 27.81 -13.15
CA LYS A 6 20.68 28.87 -14.09
C LYS A 6 21.39 28.78 -15.44
N MET A 7 22.70 28.53 -15.44
CA MET A 7 23.49 28.45 -16.67
C MET A 7 23.25 27.17 -17.47
N GLN A 8 22.94 26.04 -16.80
CA GLN A 8 22.90 24.72 -17.43
C GLN A 8 21.48 24.17 -17.63
N THR A 9 20.45 24.78 -17.04
CA THR A 9 19.04 24.44 -17.24
C THR A 9 18.30 25.55 -18.00
N ALA A 10 18.94 26.12 -19.03
CA ALA A 10 18.36 27.21 -19.81
C ALA A 10 17.01 26.83 -20.47
N ASP A 11 16.86 25.56 -20.85
CA ASP A 11 15.63 25.02 -21.43
C ASP A 11 14.49 24.85 -20.39
N HIS A 12 14.83 24.89 -19.10
CA HIS A 12 13.91 24.69 -17.98
C HIS A 12 14.14 25.74 -16.88
N PRO A 13 13.77 27.01 -17.12
CA PRO A 13 13.99 28.11 -16.18
C PRO A 13 13.26 27.93 -14.85
N GLU A 14 12.20 27.12 -14.81
CA GLU A 14 11.40 26.77 -13.63
C GLU A 14 12.18 26.03 -12.53
N VAL A 15 13.31 25.40 -12.86
CA VAL A 15 14.13 24.60 -11.93
C VAL A 15 14.69 25.43 -10.79
N VAL A 16 15.17 26.65 -11.09
CA VAL A 16 15.84 27.51 -10.11
C VAL A 16 14.85 28.11 -9.11
N PRO A 17 13.70 28.67 -9.53
CA PRO A 17 12.62 29.04 -8.62
C PRO A 17 12.12 27.86 -7.77
N PHE A 18 12.02 26.67 -8.35
CA PHE A 18 11.60 25.46 -7.62
C PHE A 18 12.59 25.09 -6.50
N LEU A 19 13.89 25.04 -6.81
CA LEU A 19 14.94 24.78 -5.81
C LEU A 19 14.96 25.85 -4.72
N TYR A 20 14.78 27.12 -5.09
CA TYR A 20 14.72 28.22 -4.14
C TYR A 20 13.52 28.10 -3.19
N ASN A 21 12.33 27.77 -3.71
CA ASN A 21 11.13 27.54 -2.90
C ASN A 21 11.33 26.35 -1.94
N ARG A 22 11.95 25.26 -2.40
CA ARG A 22 12.31 24.11 -1.56
C ARG A 22 13.24 24.47 -0.42
N GLN A 23 14.23 25.31 -0.67
CA GLN A 23 15.13 25.81 0.37
C GLN A 23 14.37 26.64 1.40
N GLN A 24 13.48 27.54 0.98
CA GLN A 24 12.70 28.38 1.89
C GLN A 24 11.77 27.57 2.82
N ARG A 25 11.32 26.39 2.37
CA ARG A 25 10.50 25.48 3.17
C ARG A 25 11.31 24.55 4.09
N ALA A 26 12.63 24.50 3.93
CA ALA A 26 13.52 23.68 4.75
C ALA A 26 13.72 24.27 6.15
N HIS A 27 13.92 23.42 7.15
CA HIS A 27 14.10 23.85 8.54
C HIS A 27 15.40 24.65 8.69
N SER A 28 15.35 25.79 9.37
CA SER A 28 16.51 26.70 9.53
C SER A 28 17.72 26.02 10.19
N LEU A 29 17.48 25.20 11.23
CA LEU A 29 18.54 24.39 11.87
C LEU A 29 19.24 23.43 10.91
N PHE A 30 18.50 22.82 9.98
CA PHE A 30 19.09 21.95 8.97
C PHE A 30 19.90 22.75 7.95
N LEU A 31 19.37 23.88 7.49
CA LEU A 31 20.09 24.77 6.55
C LEU A 31 21.39 25.33 7.15
N ALA A 32 21.47 25.49 8.48
CA ALA A 32 22.67 25.91 9.20
C ALA A 32 23.61 24.75 9.60
N SER A 33 23.26 23.50 9.27
CA SER A 33 24.01 22.32 9.73
C SER A 33 25.25 22.03 8.88
N ALA A 34 26.25 21.39 9.50
CA ALA A 34 27.41 20.85 8.79
C ALA A 34 27.00 19.75 7.78
N GLU A 35 25.92 19.03 8.06
CA GLU A 35 25.34 18.03 7.17
C GLU A 35 24.92 18.65 5.83
N PHE A 36 24.15 19.75 5.86
CA PHE A 36 23.72 20.43 4.65
C PHE A 36 24.90 21.01 3.86
N CYS A 37 25.90 21.56 4.55
CA CYS A 37 27.12 22.06 3.91
C CYS A 37 27.89 20.94 3.17
N ASN A 38 28.02 19.77 3.79
CA ASN A 38 28.67 18.60 3.17
C ASN A 38 27.89 18.11 1.94
N ILE A 39 26.56 18.05 2.03
CA ILE A 39 25.69 17.65 0.91
C ILE A 39 25.81 18.65 -0.25
N LEU A 40 25.73 19.96 0.02
CA LEU A 40 25.89 20.99 -1.01
C LEU A 40 27.26 20.93 -1.67
N SER A 41 28.33 20.78 -0.89
CA SER A 41 29.71 20.68 -1.41
C SER A 41 29.87 19.46 -2.34
N ARG A 42 29.31 18.31 -1.93
CA ARG A 42 29.30 17.08 -2.73
C ARG A 42 28.53 17.26 -4.04
N VAL A 43 27.30 17.77 -3.96
CA VAL A 43 26.43 17.99 -5.11
C VAL A 43 27.04 19.00 -6.09
N LEU A 44 27.66 20.07 -5.60
CA LEU A 44 28.31 21.09 -6.43
C LEU A 44 29.56 20.55 -7.13
N SER A 45 30.42 19.80 -6.43
CA SER A 45 31.60 19.15 -7.03
C SER A 45 31.23 18.14 -8.11
N ARG A 46 30.20 17.32 -7.85
CA ARG A 46 29.68 16.34 -8.82
C ARG A 46 29.03 17.01 -10.03
N ALA A 47 28.26 18.07 -9.83
CA ALA A 47 27.65 18.82 -10.93
C ALA A 47 28.68 19.47 -11.85
N ARG A 48 29.81 19.97 -11.31
CA ARG A 48 30.91 20.51 -12.11
C ARG A 48 31.66 19.44 -12.91
N SER A 49 31.90 18.28 -12.31
CA SER A 49 32.64 17.18 -12.98
C SER A 49 31.79 16.39 -13.97
N ARG A 50 30.48 16.32 -13.78
CA ARG A 50 29.55 15.54 -14.61
C ARG A 50 28.27 16.32 -14.92
N PRO A 51 28.33 17.35 -15.77
CA PRO A 51 27.18 18.21 -16.07
C PRO A 51 26.01 17.44 -16.71
N ALA A 52 26.29 16.37 -17.46
CA ALA A 52 25.25 15.50 -18.03
C ALA A 52 24.32 14.86 -16.97
N LYS A 53 24.71 14.82 -15.69
CA LYS A 53 23.90 14.30 -14.58
C LYS A 53 23.35 15.42 -13.69
N LEU A 54 23.35 16.68 -14.14
CA LEU A 54 22.93 17.82 -13.35
C LEU A 54 21.53 17.64 -12.75
N TYR A 55 20.55 17.18 -13.53
CA TYR A 55 19.18 16.91 -13.06
C TYR A 55 19.10 15.86 -11.95
N VAL A 56 20.01 14.88 -11.94
CA VAL A 56 20.12 13.90 -10.85
C VAL A 56 20.57 14.59 -9.56
N TYR A 57 21.54 15.49 -9.65
CA TYR A 57 22.05 16.23 -8.49
C TYR A 57 21.06 17.30 -7.99
N ILE A 58 20.32 17.93 -8.91
CA ILE A 58 19.18 18.79 -8.58
C ILE A 58 18.13 17.98 -7.81
N ASN A 59 17.79 16.78 -8.28
CA ASN A 59 16.81 15.92 -7.61
C ASN A 59 17.31 15.40 -6.25
N GLU A 60 18.59 15.06 -6.13
CA GLU A 60 19.24 14.70 -4.85
C GLU A 60 19.05 15.83 -3.83
N LEU A 61 19.36 17.08 -4.22
CA LEU A 61 19.21 18.25 -3.37
C LEU A 61 17.74 18.54 -3.03
N CYS A 62 16.82 18.44 -4.00
CA CYS A 62 15.38 18.57 -3.78
C CYS A 62 14.86 17.56 -2.77
N THR A 63 15.30 16.31 -2.86
CA THR A 63 14.88 15.22 -1.96
C THR A 63 15.33 15.49 -0.53
N VAL A 64 16.58 15.92 -0.35
CA VAL A 64 17.14 16.29 0.95
C VAL A 64 16.38 17.48 1.55
N LEU A 65 16.19 18.56 0.80
CA LEU A 65 15.45 19.73 1.27
C LEU A 65 14.00 19.38 1.64
N LYS A 66 13.36 18.47 0.90
CA LYS A 66 12.01 17.98 1.20
C LYS A 66 11.97 17.14 2.48
N ALA A 67 12.96 16.27 2.70
CA ALA A 67 13.06 15.45 3.91
C ALA A 67 13.20 16.29 5.19
N HIS A 68 13.90 17.42 5.09
CA HIS A 68 14.13 18.36 6.19
C HIS A 68 13.23 19.60 6.12
N SER A 69 12.09 19.51 5.42
CA SER A 69 11.11 20.61 5.37
C SER A 69 10.23 20.64 6.61
N ALA A 70 9.88 21.86 7.05
CA ALA A 70 8.80 22.02 8.00
C ALA A 70 7.52 21.55 7.29
N LYS A 71 7.07 20.32 7.57
CA LYS A 71 5.76 19.87 7.13
C LYS A 71 4.77 20.90 7.68
N LYS A 72 4.22 21.76 6.83
CA LYS A 72 3.03 22.53 7.16
C LYS A 72 1.91 21.49 7.28
N LYS A 73 1.84 20.84 8.44
CA LYS A 73 0.64 20.14 8.88
C LYS A 73 -0.44 21.21 8.86
N LEU A 74 -1.28 21.19 7.82
CA LEU A 74 -2.63 21.69 8.00
C LEU A 74 -3.20 20.87 9.15
N ASN A 75 -3.59 21.57 10.21
CA ASN A 75 -4.25 21.00 11.38
C ASN A 75 -5.49 20.24 10.92
N LEU A 76 -5.38 18.92 10.75
CA LEU A 76 -6.53 18.06 10.95
C LEU A 76 -6.67 17.92 12.46
N ALA A 77 -7.73 18.54 12.99
CA ALA A 77 -8.14 18.36 14.37
C ALA A 77 -8.24 16.85 14.69
N PRO A 78 -7.59 16.37 15.75
CA PRO A 78 -7.91 15.06 16.30
C PRO A 78 -9.28 15.17 16.97
N ALA A 79 -10.24 14.35 16.54
CA ALA A 79 -11.45 14.12 17.29
C ALA A 79 -11.05 13.51 18.64
N ALA A 80 -11.12 14.31 19.70
CA ALA A 80 -10.98 13.85 21.06
C ALA A 80 -12.16 12.93 21.39
N THR A 81 -11.88 11.65 21.58
CA THR A 81 -12.74 10.75 22.37
C THR A 81 -12.03 10.56 23.70
N THR A 82 -12.36 11.40 24.68
CA THR A 82 -11.98 11.19 26.08
C THR A 82 -13.21 10.70 26.83
N SER A 83 -13.21 9.40 27.08
CA SER A 83 -13.43 8.79 28.40
C SER A 83 -14.23 9.59 29.42
N ASN A 84 -15.50 9.22 29.61
CA ASN A 84 -16.23 9.48 30.86
C ASN A 84 -16.27 8.20 31.69
N GLU A 85 -15.69 8.27 32.88
CA GLU A 85 -16.00 7.46 34.08
C GLU A 85 -16.13 8.48 35.22
N PRO A 86 -17.15 8.34 36.08
CA PRO A 86 -16.79 7.97 37.45
C PRO A 86 -17.79 7.03 38.15
N SER A 87 -17.29 5.89 38.61
CA SER A 87 -17.37 5.31 39.98
C SER A 87 -18.50 5.75 40.95
N GLY A 88 -19.26 4.76 41.44
CA GLY A 88 -19.57 4.60 42.88
C GLY A 88 -21.04 4.52 43.33
N ASN A 89 -21.58 3.29 43.53
CA ASN A 89 -22.22 2.78 44.77
C ASN A 89 -23.28 1.67 44.52
N ASN A 90 -23.14 0.57 45.26
CA ASN A 90 -24.02 -0.62 45.43
C ASN A 90 -25.10 -0.37 46.51
N PRO A 91 -25.99 -1.33 46.93
CA PRO A 91 -26.55 -2.59 46.36
C PRO A 91 -28.11 -2.67 46.59
N PRO A 92 -28.78 -3.83 46.83
CA PRO A 92 -28.96 -5.08 46.04
C PRO A 92 -30.46 -5.36 45.77
N THR A 93 -30.81 -6.40 44.97
CA THR A 93 -31.88 -7.40 45.27
C THR A 93 -32.02 -8.44 44.14
N HIS A 94 -31.58 -9.67 44.44
CA HIS A 94 -32.28 -10.97 44.29
C HIS A 94 -33.05 -11.29 42.98
N LEU A 95 -32.59 -12.29 42.21
CA LEU A 95 -33.24 -13.62 42.04
C LEU A 95 -32.75 -14.37 40.79
N SER A 96 -32.35 -15.62 41.01
CA SER A 96 -31.96 -16.65 40.06
C SER A 96 -33.12 -17.12 39.16
N LEU A 97 -32.79 -17.65 37.96
CA LEU A 97 -33.15 -18.99 37.44
C LEU A 97 -33.08 -19.03 35.89
N ASP A 98 -32.13 -19.80 35.36
CA ASP A 98 -32.21 -20.55 34.09
C ASP A 98 -33.28 -21.67 34.22
N PRO A 99 -33.63 -22.49 33.20
CA PRO A 99 -33.34 -22.45 31.75
C PRO A 99 -34.58 -22.75 30.88
N THR A 100 -34.54 -22.61 29.54
CA THR A 100 -34.87 -23.70 28.57
C THR A 100 -34.83 -23.28 27.09
N ASN A 101 -34.39 -24.26 26.28
CA ASN A 101 -34.33 -24.32 24.83
C ASN A 101 -35.60 -23.88 24.08
N ALA A 102 -35.40 -23.18 22.96
CA ALA A 102 -36.21 -23.34 21.76
C ALA A 102 -35.38 -22.99 20.52
N GLU A 103 -34.90 -24.02 19.82
CA GLU A 103 -34.67 -23.93 18.38
C GLU A 103 -35.98 -23.54 17.71
N ASN A 104 -35.96 -22.50 16.87
CA ASN A 104 -36.82 -22.42 15.68
C ASN A 104 -36.35 -21.32 14.73
N THR A 105 -35.74 -21.77 13.64
CA THR A 105 -36.06 -21.31 12.28
C THR A 105 -36.02 -19.80 12.04
N ALA A 106 -34.82 -19.21 12.05
CA ALA A 106 -34.58 -17.91 11.41
C ALA A 106 -34.57 -18.09 9.88
N SER A 107 -35.77 -17.99 9.32
CA SER A 107 -36.04 -17.69 7.91
C SER A 107 -35.08 -16.64 7.38
N GLN A 108 -34.20 -17.02 6.44
CA GLN A 108 -33.44 -16.07 5.63
C GLN A 108 -34.42 -15.37 4.68
N SER A 109 -34.94 -14.22 5.10
CA SER A 109 -35.58 -13.29 4.19
C SER A 109 -34.58 -12.93 3.08
N PRO A 110 -34.94 -12.99 1.79
CA PRO A 110 -34.04 -12.59 0.72
C PRO A 110 -33.72 -11.12 0.92
N ARG A 111 -32.43 -10.79 1.11
CA ARG A 111 -31.96 -9.40 1.15
C ARG A 111 -32.49 -8.72 -0.11
N THR A 112 -33.30 -7.69 0.07
CA THR A 112 -33.99 -7.02 -1.03
C THR A 112 -32.95 -6.48 -2.01
N ARG A 113 -32.80 -7.16 -3.16
CA ARG A 113 -31.89 -6.76 -4.24
C ARG A 113 -32.12 -5.28 -4.55
N GLY A 114 -31.04 -4.51 -4.68
CA GLY A 114 -31.11 -3.06 -4.87
C GLY A 114 -31.98 -2.69 -6.08
N SER A 115 -32.62 -1.52 -6.02
CA SER A 115 -33.46 -1.03 -7.13
C SER A 115 -32.66 -0.99 -8.43
N ARG A 116 -33.18 -1.60 -9.50
CA ARG A 116 -32.51 -1.67 -10.82
C ARG A 116 -32.10 -0.30 -11.34
N ARG A 117 -32.92 0.73 -11.11
CA ARG A 117 -32.63 2.13 -11.47
C ARG A 117 -31.44 2.69 -10.68
N GLN A 118 -31.35 2.37 -9.40
CA GLN A 118 -30.24 2.79 -8.55
C GLN A 118 -28.94 2.14 -9.02
N ILE A 119 -28.95 0.83 -9.30
CA ILE A 119 -27.78 0.10 -9.81
C ILE A 119 -27.28 0.74 -11.11
N GLN A 120 -28.18 0.97 -12.07
CA GLN A 120 -27.82 1.59 -13.36
C GLN A 120 -27.22 2.99 -13.19
N ARG A 121 -27.77 3.82 -12.29
CA ARG A 121 -27.23 5.16 -12.00
C ARG A 121 -25.82 5.08 -11.40
N LEU A 122 -25.59 4.14 -10.49
CA LEU A 122 -24.28 3.95 -9.87
C LEU A 122 -23.24 3.38 -10.87
N GLU A 123 -23.64 2.51 -11.80
CA GLU A 123 -22.79 2.04 -12.90
C GLU A 123 -22.39 3.16 -13.86
N GLN A 124 -23.34 4.04 -14.23
CA GLN A 124 -23.04 5.23 -15.02
C GLN A 124 -22.06 6.15 -14.29
N LEU A 125 -22.26 6.38 -12.99
CA LEU A 125 -21.34 7.17 -12.18
C LEU A 125 -19.95 6.52 -12.09
N LEU A 126 -19.88 5.20 -12.02
CA LEU A 126 -18.63 4.45 -12.05
C LEU A 126 -17.88 4.70 -13.37
N ALA A 127 -18.58 4.64 -14.52
CA ALA A 127 -18.00 4.92 -15.83
C ALA A 127 -17.48 6.37 -15.95
N LEU A 128 -18.22 7.35 -15.40
CA LEU A 128 -17.77 8.75 -15.34
C LEU A 128 -16.48 8.89 -14.52
N TYR A 129 -16.38 8.20 -13.38
CA TYR A 129 -15.13 8.20 -12.60
C TYR A 129 -13.97 7.56 -13.36
N VAL A 130 -14.19 6.48 -14.10
CA VAL A 130 -13.14 5.87 -14.93
C VAL A 130 -12.66 6.85 -16.02
N ALA A 131 -13.59 7.52 -16.71
CA ALA A 131 -13.24 8.50 -17.74
C ALA A 131 -12.42 9.67 -17.18
N GLU A 132 -12.82 10.21 -16.02
CA GLU A 132 -12.08 11.31 -15.39
C GLU A 132 -10.72 10.85 -14.84
N ILE A 133 -10.59 9.62 -14.33
CA ILE A 133 -9.28 9.05 -13.96
C ILE A 133 -8.36 8.98 -15.18
N ARG A 134 -8.85 8.54 -16.34
CA ARG A 134 -8.05 8.48 -17.57
C ARG A 134 -7.56 9.87 -17.99
N ARG A 135 -8.46 10.86 -17.96
CA ARG A 135 -8.12 12.26 -18.25
C ARG A 135 -7.05 12.82 -17.30
N LEU A 136 -7.14 12.50 -16.01
CA LEU A 136 -6.14 12.91 -15.01
C LEU A 136 -4.78 12.21 -15.20
N GLN A 137 -4.78 10.96 -15.65
CA GLN A 137 -3.57 10.19 -15.95
C GLN A 137 -2.80 10.70 -17.17
N GLU A 138 -3.51 11.29 -18.13
CA GLU A 138 -2.93 11.91 -19.33
C GLU A 138 -2.41 13.33 -19.08
N LYS A 139 -2.79 13.98 -17.98
CA LYS A 139 -2.35 15.34 -17.67
C LYS A 139 -0.88 15.32 -17.27
N GLU A 140 -0.06 16.11 -17.98
CA GLU A 140 1.33 16.38 -17.61
C GLU A 140 1.37 17.30 -16.38
N LEU A 141 2.28 17.00 -15.44
CA LEU A 141 2.50 17.81 -14.24
C LEU A 141 3.79 18.62 -14.39
N ASP A 142 3.70 19.93 -14.20
CA ASP A 142 4.88 20.78 -14.09
C ASP A 142 5.52 20.70 -12.69
N LEU A 143 6.73 21.26 -12.54
CA LEU A 143 7.45 21.23 -11.26
C LEU A 143 6.73 21.97 -10.13
N SER A 144 5.87 22.94 -10.44
CA SER A 144 5.12 23.70 -9.44
C SER A 144 3.95 22.87 -8.89
N GLU A 145 3.28 22.12 -9.76
CA GLU A 145 2.16 21.22 -9.43
C GLU A 145 2.63 20.01 -8.60
N LEU A 146 3.91 19.60 -8.65
CA LEU A 146 4.45 18.52 -7.81
C LEU A 146 4.31 18.78 -6.28
N ASP A 147 4.17 20.05 -5.90
CA ASP A 147 3.96 20.47 -4.51
C ASP A 147 2.54 20.95 -4.21
N ASP A 148 1.65 20.87 -5.20
CA ASP A 148 0.25 21.24 -5.06
C ASP A 148 -0.54 20.09 -4.40
N PRO A 149 -1.20 20.34 -3.23
CA PRO A 149 -2.06 19.35 -2.60
C PRO A 149 -3.29 18.95 -3.45
N ASP A 150 -3.64 19.76 -4.45
CA ASP A 150 -4.70 19.52 -5.43
C ASP A 150 -4.13 19.28 -6.84
N SER A 151 -2.89 18.82 -6.95
CA SER A 151 -2.31 18.31 -8.20
C SER A 151 -3.13 17.17 -8.82
N ALA A 152 -3.01 17.01 -10.14
CA ALA A 152 -3.74 16.00 -10.91
C ALA A 152 -3.52 14.58 -10.36
N TYR A 153 -2.29 14.27 -9.94
CA TYR A 153 -1.93 12.99 -9.31
C TYR A 153 -2.68 12.74 -7.99
N LEU A 154 -2.80 13.74 -7.13
CA LEU A 154 -3.54 13.60 -5.87
C LEU A 154 -5.06 13.54 -6.10
N GLN A 155 -5.56 14.27 -7.10
CA GLN A 155 -6.95 14.17 -7.54
C GLN A 155 -7.28 12.75 -8.05
N GLU A 156 -6.42 12.16 -8.88
CA GLU A 156 -6.53 10.79 -9.37
C GLU A 156 -6.62 9.79 -8.20
N ALA A 157 -5.72 9.92 -7.22
CA ALA A 157 -5.72 9.06 -6.04
C ALA A 157 -6.99 9.20 -5.18
N ARG A 158 -7.55 10.42 -5.06
CA ARG A 158 -8.83 10.67 -4.35
C ARG A 158 -10.00 10.05 -5.12
N LEU A 159 -9.99 10.14 -6.45
CA LEU A 159 -11.05 9.63 -7.31
C LEU A 159 -11.05 8.10 -7.37
N LYS A 160 -9.87 7.45 -7.49
CA LYS A 160 -9.71 5.99 -7.36
C LYS A 160 -10.28 5.47 -6.04
N ARG A 161 -10.02 6.15 -4.92
CA ARG A 161 -10.61 5.79 -3.60
C ARG A 161 -12.14 5.90 -3.59
N LYS A 162 -12.71 6.93 -4.23
CA LYS A 162 -14.18 7.06 -4.37
C LYS A 162 -14.75 5.94 -5.24
N LEU A 163 -14.07 5.61 -6.34
CA LEU A 163 -14.45 4.53 -7.27
C LEU A 163 -14.51 3.17 -6.56
N ILE A 164 -13.49 2.81 -5.78
CA ILE A 164 -13.48 1.52 -5.04
C ILE A 164 -14.59 1.46 -3.99
N ARG A 165 -14.89 2.57 -3.29
CA ARG A 165 -16.05 2.63 -2.37
C ARG A 165 -17.38 2.45 -3.10
N LEU A 166 -17.53 3.07 -4.27
CA LEU A 166 -18.72 2.92 -5.10
C LEU A 166 -18.89 1.49 -5.60
N PHE A 167 -17.80 0.85 -6.01
CA PHE A 167 -17.77 -0.55 -6.39
C PHE A 167 -18.22 -1.48 -5.24
N GLY A 168 -17.69 -1.27 -4.03
CA GLY A 168 -18.14 -2.03 -2.86
C GLY A 168 -19.65 -1.90 -2.60
N ARG A 169 -20.19 -0.67 -2.72
CA ARG A 169 -21.64 -0.44 -2.60
C ARG A 169 -22.44 -1.12 -3.70
N LEU A 170 -21.93 -1.16 -4.93
CA LEU A 170 -22.55 -1.89 -6.02
C LEU A 170 -22.58 -3.41 -5.76
N CYS A 171 -21.50 -3.98 -5.22
CA CYS A 171 -21.45 -5.39 -4.81
C CYS A 171 -22.51 -5.71 -3.74
N GLU A 172 -22.66 -4.85 -2.72
CA GLU A 172 -23.70 -4.99 -1.70
C GLU A 172 -25.12 -4.97 -2.31
N LEU A 173 -25.40 -4.02 -3.21
CA LEU A 173 -26.73 -3.90 -3.84
C LEU A 173 -27.06 -5.06 -4.78
N LYS A 174 -26.05 -5.67 -5.39
CA LYS A 174 -26.17 -6.84 -6.28
C LYS A 174 -26.13 -8.18 -5.54
N ASP A 175 -25.86 -8.17 -4.24
CA ASP A 175 -25.62 -9.36 -3.40
C ASP A 175 -24.49 -10.23 -3.97
N CYS A 176 -23.35 -9.59 -4.27
CA CYS A 176 -22.14 -10.21 -4.80
C CYS A 176 -20.94 -9.95 -3.90
N SER A 177 -19.92 -10.81 -3.99
CA SER A 177 -18.65 -10.59 -3.31
C SER A 177 -17.92 -9.34 -3.85
N SER A 178 -17.09 -8.71 -3.02
CA SER A 178 -16.21 -7.62 -3.42
C SER A 178 -14.88 -8.08 -4.04
N LEU A 179 -14.75 -9.38 -4.32
CA LEU A 179 -13.58 -9.96 -4.99
C LEU A 179 -13.46 -9.40 -6.41
N THR A 180 -12.25 -9.03 -6.78
CA THR A 180 -11.95 -8.40 -8.07
C THR A 180 -11.24 -9.33 -9.05
N GLY A 181 -10.93 -10.57 -8.62
CA GLY A 181 -10.23 -11.55 -9.44
C GLY A 181 -8.71 -11.37 -9.43
N ARG A 182 -8.17 -10.64 -8.44
CA ARG A 182 -6.73 -10.37 -8.33
C ARG A 182 -5.95 -11.63 -8.01
N VAL A 183 -4.68 -11.66 -8.43
CA VAL A 183 -3.81 -12.83 -8.18
C VAL A 183 -3.55 -13.02 -6.68
N ILE A 184 -3.49 -11.94 -5.89
CA ILE A 184 -3.39 -12.04 -4.42
C ILE A 184 -4.62 -12.67 -3.75
N GLU A 185 -5.78 -12.69 -4.41
CA GLU A 185 -7.00 -13.33 -3.88
C GLU A 185 -6.95 -14.85 -4.08
N GLN A 186 -6.08 -15.35 -4.96
CA GLN A 186 -5.92 -16.78 -5.21
C GLN A 186 -5.26 -17.47 -4.02
N ARG A 187 -5.92 -18.54 -3.55
CA ARG A 187 -5.45 -19.36 -2.43
C ARG A 187 -4.22 -20.15 -2.84
N ILE A 188 -3.13 -20.01 -2.06
CA ILE A 188 -1.92 -20.81 -2.22
C ILE A 188 -2.11 -22.12 -1.43
N PRO A 189 -2.18 -23.28 -2.08
CA PRO A 189 -2.20 -24.56 -1.37
C PRO A 189 -0.81 -24.84 -0.77
N TYR A 190 -0.76 -25.48 0.39
CA TYR A 190 0.50 -25.90 1.01
C TYR A 190 0.45 -27.39 1.41
N ARG A 191 1.42 -28.17 0.90
CA ARG A 191 1.58 -29.61 1.15
C ARG A 191 3.07 -29.98 1.30
N GLY A 192 3.86 -29.10 1.92
CA GLY A 192 5.31 -29.29 2.03
C GLY A 192 5.73 -30.29 3.10
N THR A 193 4.86 -30.60 4.08
CA THR A 193 5.18 -31.54 5.16
C THR A 193 4.40 -32.86 5.01
N ARG A 194 4.88 -33.92 5.66
CA ARG A 194 4.19 -35.21 5.75
C ARG A 194 2.94 -35.17 6.65
N TYR A 195 2.75 -34.11 7.43
CA TYR A 195 1.68 -33.96 8.42
C TYR A 195 0.56 -33.04 7.89
N PRO A 196 -0.61 -33.57 7.50
CA PRO A 196 -1.72 -32.77 6.97
C PRO A 196 -2.20 -31.66 7.92
N GLU A 197 -2.08 -31.88 9.23
CA GLU A 197 -2.49 -30.95 10.28
C GLU A 197 -1.64 -29.68 10.25
N VAL A 198 -0.32 -29.85 10.10
CA VAL A 198 0.66 -28.78 9.93
C VAL A 198 0.42 -28.05 8.61
N ASN A 199 0.21 -28.81 7.53
CA ASN A 199 -0.07 -28.25 6.21
C ASN A 199 -1.29 -27.33 6.22
N ARG A 200 -2.42 -27.78 6.78
CA ARG A 200 -3.64 -26.97 6.92
C ARG A 200 -3.43 -25.73 7.77
N ARG A 201 -2.53 -25.76 8.75
CA ARG A 201 -2.25 -24.61 9.63
C ARG A 201 -1.42 -23.56 8.91
N ILE A 202 -0.38 -23.97 8.20
CA ILE A 202 0.46 -23.09 7.36
C ILE A 202 -0.38 -22.51 6.23
N GLU A 203 -1.21 -23.31 5.58
CA GLU A 203 -2.08 -22.86 4.50
C GLU A 203 -3.06 -21.76 4.97
N ARG A 204 -3.62 -21.89 6.18
CA ARG A 204 -4.44 -20.83 6.78
C ARG A 204 -3.64 -19.60 7.16
N LEU A 205 -2.37 -19.74 7.52
CA LEU A 205 -1.49 -18.62 7.88
C LEU A 205 -1.20 -17.73 6.67
N ILE A 206 -0.87 -18.33 5.52
CA ILE A 206 -0.44 -17.62 4.31
C ILE A 206 -1.61 -17.08 3.47
N ASN A 207 -2.82 -17.59 3.68
CA ASN A 207 -4.04 -17.18 2.98
C ASN A 207 -4.96 -16.30 3.83
N LYS A 208 -4.43 -15.62 4.85
CA LYS A 208 -5.20 -14.61 5.59
C LYS A 208 -5.57 -13.45 4.66
N PRO A 209 -6.80 -12.92 4.75
CA PRO A 209 -7.22 -11.79 3.92
C PRO A 209 -6.40 -10.55 4.29
N GLY A 210 -5.83 -9.88 3.29
CA GLY A 210 -5.11 -8.62 3.46
C GLY A 210 -3.85 -8.53 2.59
N PRO A 211 -3.42 -7.31 2.21
CA PRO A 211 -2.23 -7.10 1.40
C PRO A 211 -0.94 -7.42 2.15
N ASP A 212 -0.94 -7.24 3.48
CA ASP A 212 0.23 -7.34 4.34
C ASP A 212 0.47 -8.76 4.89
N THR A 213 -0.23 -9.77 4.36
CA THR A 213 -0.04 -11.17 4.77
C THR A 213 1.30 -11.70 4.26
N PHE A 214 2.35 -11.54 5.06
CA PHE A 214 3.66 -12.16 4.86
C PHE A 214 4.21 -12.60 6.23
N PRO A 215 4.14 -13.90 6.56
CA PRO A 215 4.60 -14.38 7.85
C PRO A 215 6.12 -14.30 7.93
N ASP A 216 6.64 -14.01 9.13
CA ASP A 216 8.05 -14.21 9.42
C ASP A 216 8.35 -15.70 9.77
N TYR A 217 9.62 -16.02 10.00
CA TYR A 217 9.99 -17.38 10.42
C TYR A 217 9.34 -17.78 11.75
N GLY A 218 9.22 -16.84 12.69
CA GLY A 218 8.62 -17.08 14.01
C GLY A 218 7.13 -17.44 13.91
N ASP A 219 6.40 -16.81 12.99
CA ASP A 219 5.01 -17.10 12.67
C ASP A 219 4.83 -18.52 12.15
N VAL A 220 5.71 -18.94 11.22
CA VAL A 220 5.69 -20.30 10.65
C VAL A 220 6.07 -21.33 11.72
N LEU A 221 7.13 -21.09 12.49
CA LEU A 221 7.54 -21.98 13.57
C LEU A 221 6.43 -22.14 14.61
N ARG A 222 5.82 -21.04 15.04
CA ARG A 222 4.68 -21.05 15.97
C ARG A 222 3.47 -21.78 15.39
N ALA A 223 3.25 -21.70 14.08
CA ALA A 223 2.18 -22.45 13.42
C ALA A 223 2.46 -23.97 13.43
N VAL A 224 3.70 -24.37 13.19
CA VAL A 224 4.16 -25.76 13.23
C VAL A 224 4.08 -26.32 14.66
N GLU A 225 4.64 -25.62 15.64
CA GLU A 225 4.60 -26.01 17.07
C GLU A 225 3.16 -26.15 17.58
N LYS A 226 2.28 -25.18 17.27
CA LYS A 226 0.86 -25.24 17.68
C LYS A 226 0.11 -26.40 17.02
N ALA A 227 0.43 -26.73 15.78
CA ALA A 227 -0.17 -27.87 15.10
C ALA A 227 0.32 -29.20 15.71
N ALA A 228 1.62 -29.32 15.97
CA ALA A 228 2.21 -30.51 16.57
C ALA A 228 1.71 -30.77 17.99
N ALA A 229 1.61 -29.72 18.82
CA ALA A 229 1.10 -29.82 20.19
C ALA A 229 -0.40 -30.16 20.22
N ARG A 230 -1.21 -29.55 19.33
CA ARG A 230 -2.66 -29.80 19.28
C ARG A 230 -3.01 -31.22 18.86
N HIS A 231 -2.20 -31.82 17.99
CA HIS A 231 -2.43 -33.15 17.44
C HIS A 231 -1.50 -34.22 18.02
N SER A 232 -0.79 -33.90 19.11
CA SER A 232 0.11 -34.83 19.83
C SER A 232 1.07 -35.59 18.91
N LEU A 233 1.71 -34.89 17.96
CA LEU A 233 2.59 -35.51 16.95
C LEU A 233 3.92 -36.02 17.52
N GLY A 234 4.26 -35.71 18.78
CA GLY A 234 5.45 -36.23 19.47
C GLY A 234 6.79 -35.81 18.85
N LEU A 235 6.83 -34.73 18.08
CA LEU A 235 8.02 -34.34 17.32
C LEU A 235 9.05 -33.60 18.20
N PRO A 236 10.35 -33.95 18.11
CA PRO A 236 11.39 -33.23 18.82
C PRO A 236 11.57 -31.82 18.29
N ARG A 237 12.03 -30.91 19.16
CA ARG A 237 12.20 -29.48 18.86
C ARG A 237 13.06 -29.22 17.62
N GLN A 238 14.15 -29.95 17.44
CA GLN A 238 15.02 -29.81 16.27
C GLN A 238 14.29 -30.14 14.96
N GLN A 239 13.46 -31.19 14.96
CA GLN A 239 12.67 -31.57 13.78
C GLN A 239 11.57 -30.54 13.47
N LEU A 240 10.94 -29.95 14.50
CA LEU A 240 9.97 -28.86 14.32
C LEU A 240 10.64 -27.62 13.71
N GLN A 241 11.85 -27.29 14.15
CA GLN A 241 12.62 -26.16 13.62
C GLN A 241 13.02 -26.37 12.15
N LEU A 242 13.56 -27.54 11.80
CA LEU A 242 13.89 -27.87 10.41
C LEU A 242 12.65 -27.82 9.51
N MET A 243 11.54 -28.43 9.96
CA MET A 243 10.27 -28.39 9.24
C MET A 243 9.76 -26.96 9.04
N ALA A 244 9.89 -26.11 10.05
CA ALA A 244 9.51 -24.70 9.95
C ALA A 244 10.40 -23.91 9.00
N GLN A 245 11.71 -24.19 8.96
CA GLN A 245 12.64 -23.54 8.02
C GLN A 245 12.31 -23.88 6.57
N ASP A 246 12.11 -25.16 6.27
CA ASP A 246 11.73 -25.61 4.93
C ASP A 246 10.37 -25.04 4.53
N ALA A 247 9.39 -25.11 5.45
CA ALA A 247 8.07 -24.52 5.23
C ALA A 247 8.14 -23.02 4.95
N PHE A 248 8.95 -22.28 5.72
CA PHE A 248 9.11 -20.84 5.58
C PHE A 248 9.71 -20.47 4.22
N ARG A 249 10.76 -21.18 3.78
CA ARG A 249 11.36 -20.98 2.45
C ARG A 249 10.34 -21.23 1.34
N ASP A 250 9.64 -22.35 1.39
CA ASP A 250 8.68 -22.74 0.35
C ASP A 250 7.50 -21.76 0.24
N VAL A 251 6.93 -21.35 1.38
CA VAL A 251 5.82 -20.38 1.35
C VAL A 251 6.29 -18.99 0.98
N GLY A 252 7.50 -18.60 1.38
CA GLY A 252 8.11 -17.31 1.04
C GLY A 252 8.22 -17.13 -0.47
N ILE A 253 8.76 -18.13 -1.18
CA ILE A 253 8.87 -18.12 -2.65
C ILE A 253 7.50 -17.96 -3.30
N ARG A 254 6.51 -18.77 -2.89
CA ARG A 254 5.14 -18.72 -3.45
C ARG A 254 4.45 -17.37 -3.20
N LEU A 255 4.66 -16.78 -2.03
CA LEU A 255 4.11 -15.47 -1.68
C LEU A 255 4.75 -14.35 -2.51
N GLN A 256 6.07 -14.42 -2.72
CA GLN A 256 6.80 -13.48 -3.59
C GLN A 256 6.33 -13.60 -5.04
N GLU A 257 6.26 -14.81 -5.60
CA GLU A 257 5.75 -15.06 -6.94
C GLU A 257 4.32 -14.54 -7.11
N ARG A 258 3.43 -14.82 -6.15
CA ARG A 258 2.05 -14.31 -6.19
C ARG A 258 2.00 -12.78 -6.21
N ARG A 259 2.80 -12.11 -5.38
CA ARG A 259 2.90 -10.64 -5.35
C ARG A 259 3.50 -10.08 -6.64
N HIS A 260 4.50 -10.75 -7.20
CA HIS A 260 5.13 -10.36 -8.44
C HIS A 260 4.16 -10.45 -9.63
N LEU A 261 3.43 -11.55 -9.74
CA LEU A 261 2.38 -11.72 -10.75
C LEU A 261 1.27 -10.69 -10.57
N ASP A 262 0.82 -10.45 -9.33
CA ASP A 262 -0.19 -9.43 -9.04
C ASP A 262 0.25 -8.02 -9.45
N LEU A 263 1.52 -7.70 -9.23
CA LEU A 263 2.10 -6.45 -9.73
C LEU A 263 2.05 -6.41 -11.25
N ILE A 264 2.62 -7.40 -11.94
CA ILE A 264 2.73 -7.39 -13.42
C ILE A 264 1.36 -7.30 -14.09
N TYR A 265 0.39 -8.09 -13.64
CA TYR A 265 -0.94 -8.13 -14.27
C TYR A 265 -1.79 -6.89 -13.99
N ASN A 266 -1.45 -6.09 -12.97
CA ASN A 266 -2.22 -4.90 -12.58
C ASN A 266 -1.36 -3.63 -12.59
N PHE A 267 -0.22 -3.65 -13.30
CA PHE A 267 0.69 -2.52 -13.36
C PHE A 267 0.21 -1.49 -14.39
N GLY A 268 0.37 -0.21 -14.04
CA GLY A 268 0.20 0.89 -14.98
C GLY A 268 -1.26 1.29 -15.25
N CYS A 269 -1.51 1.73 -16.48
CA CYS A 269 -2.81 2.18 -16.99
C CYS A 269 -2.89 1.99 -18.51
N HIS A 270 -3.93 2.54 -19.15
CA HIS A 270 -4.15 2.46 -20.60
C HIS A 270 -2.99 3.01 -21.44
N LEU A 271 -2.14 3.87 -20.88
CA LEU A 271 -0.93 4.40 -21.55
C LEU A 271 0.21 3.38 -21.62
N THR A 272 0.20 2.35 -20.76
CA THR A 272 1.24 1.32 -20.67
C THR A 272 0.81 -0.05 -21.18
N ASP A 273 -0.49 -0.24 -21.46
CA ASP A 273 -1.06 -1.53 -21.87
C ASP A 273 -0.44 -2.08 -23.17
N ASP A 274 -0.03 -1.19 -24.09
CA ASP A 274 0.60 -1.56 -25.36
C ASP A 274 2.13 -1.76 -25.27
N TYR A 275 2.70 -1.72 -24.06
CA TYR A 275 4.13 -1.91 -23.85
C TYR A 275 4.59 -3.28 -24.39
N ARG A 276 5.65 -3.25 -25.21
CA ARG A 276 6.30 -4.47 -25.73
C ARG A 276 7.81 -4.41 -25.50
N PRO A 277 8.39 -5.42 -24.82
CA PRO A 277 9.84 -5.54 -24.70
C PRO A 277 10.48 -5.54 -26.09
N GLY A 278 11.45 -4.64 -26.32
CA GLY A 278 12.20 -4.55 -27.58
C GLY A 278 11.78 -3.44 -28.56
N ARG A 279 10.69 -2.69 -28.29
CA ARG A 279 10.33 -1.48 -29.07
C ARG A 279 10.77 -0.16 -28.41
N GLY A 280 11.36 -0.21 -27.23
CA GLY A 280 11.78 0.99 -26.50
C GLY A 280 13.13 1.52 -26.98
N LEU A 281 13.17 2.79 -27.39
CA LEU A 281 14.37 3.63 -27.31
C LEU A 281 14.92 3.52 -25.88
N VAL A 282 16.06 2.82 -25.69
CA VAL A 282 17.08 2.73 -24.59
C VAL A 282 16.82 3.32 -23.17
N GLY A 283 15.58 3.65 -22.77
CA GLY A 283 15.29 4.45 -21.57
C GLY A 283 14.16 3.95 -20.68
N CYS A 284 13.42 2.90 -21.07
CA CYS A 284 12.46 2.28 -20.14
C CYS A 284 13.20 1.38 -19.17
N LEU A 285 13.45 1.91 -17.97
CA LEU A 285 13.98 1.19 -16.81
C LEU A 285 13.28 -0.17 -16.67
N SER A 286 14.08 -1.23 -16.68
CA SER A 286 13.65 -2.59 -16.39
C SER A 286 12.90 -2.60 -15.05
N VAL A 287 11.63 -3.03 -15.07
CA VAL A 287 10.75 -3.16 -13.90
C VAL A 287 11.25 -4.22 -12.88
N THR A 288 12.41 -4.82 -13.15
CA THR A 288 13.07 -5.85 -12.33
C THR A 288 13.52 -5.35 -10.95
N LEU A 289 13.55 -4.04 -10.67
CA LEU A 289 14.15 -3.49 -9.45
C LEU A 289 13.19 -3.09 -8.33
N ILE A 290 11.94 -3.59 -8.30
CA ILE A 290 10.98 -3.26 -7.22
C ILE A 290 10.77 -4.41 -6.22
N CYS A 291 11.30 -5.63 -6.47
CA CYS A 291 11.11 -6.77 -5.56
C CYS A 291 12.29 -7.05 -4.59
N GLN A 292 13.12 -6.06 -4.27
CA GLN A 292 14.30 -6.26 -3.41
C GLN A 292 14.26 -5.56 -2.03
N VAL A 293 13.06 -5.27 -1.50
CA VAL A 293 12.89 -4.87 -0.09
C VAL A 293 11.76 -5.68 0.55
#